data_AF-A0A842QFD6-F1
#
_entry.id   AF-A0A842QFD6-F1
#
_cell.length_a   1.000
_cell.length_b   1.000
_cell.length_c   1.000
_cell.angle_alpha   90.00
_cell.angle_beta   90.00
_cell.angle_gamma   90.00
#
_symmetry.space_group_name_H-M   'P 1'
#
loop_
_entity.id
_entity.type
_entity.pdbx_description
1 polymer ?
#
loop_
_entity_poly.entity_id
_entity_poly.type
_entity_poly.pdbx_seq_one_letter_code
_entity_poly.pdbx_strand_id
1 'polypeptide(L)'
;MQIQIILPIVAASGAVIVVLLYLYYVRGMFRGQTRTTGMDVSSKLRNIKKLANAGKYGTAITLAYRTFEEMVGKKIGSERANSETSREYLDRMVDSISVDRDIVSEFLEIYEEARFSGHKMSKAQYENAIRIFTDLYPRVDIAKPRE
;
A
#
# COMPACT_ATOMS: atom_id res chain seq x y z
N MET A 1 -12.93 -36.44 42.14
CA MET A 1 -11.61 -36.26 41.48
C MET A 1 -11.70 -35.91 39.99
N GLN A 2 -12.78 -36.23 39.25
CA GLN A 2 -12.89 -35.90 37.81
C GLN A 2 -13.20 -34.43 37.49
N ILE A 3 -13.97 -33.73 38.35
CA ILE A 3 -14.38 -32.32 38.10
C ILE A 3 -13.20 -31.33 38.14
N GLN A 4 -12.16 -31.61 38.93
CA GLN A 4 -10.98 -30.73 39.03
C GLN A 4 -10.05 -30.80 37.80
N ILE A 5 -10.18 -31.83 36.96
CA ILE A 5 -9.42 -31.99 35.72
C ILE A 5 -10.20 -31.43 34.52
N ILE A 6 -11.54 -31.53 34.53
CA ILE A 6 -12.39 -31.06 33.44
C ILE A 6 -12.41 -29.53 33.37
N LEU A 7 -12.45 -28.84 34.51
CA LEU A 7 -12.52 -27.38 34.59
C LEU A 7 -11.33 -26.65 33.89
N PRO A 8 -10.05 -27.01 34.13
CA PRO A 8 -8.93 -26.38 33.43
C PRO A 8 -8.87 -26.72 31.93
N ILE A 9 -9.33 -27.91 31.53
CA ILE A 9 -9.35 -28.32 30.11
C ILE A 9 -10.37 -27.49 29.32
N VAL A 10 -11.56 -27.26 29.90
CA VAL A 10 -12.60 -26.39 29.28
C VAL A 10 -12.13 -24.94 29.21
N ALA A 11 -11.45 -24.44 30.25
CA ALA A 11 -10.89 -23.10 30.25
C ALA A 11 -9.76 -22.93 29.20
N ALA A 12 -8.86 -23.92 29.08
CA ALA A 12 -7.77 -23.89 28.11
C ALA A 12 -8.30 -23.97 26.67
N SER A 13 -9.28 -24.82 26.40
CA SER A 13 -9.90 -24.93 25.07
C SER A 13 -10.68 -23.65 24.70
N GLY A 14 -11.35 -23.02 25.66
CA GLY A 14 -11.96 -21.69 25.47
C GLY A 14 -10.93 -20.61 25.09
N ALA A 15 -9.80 -20.56 25.79
CA ALA A 15 -8.73 -19.62 25.48
C ALA A 15 -8.15 -19.83 24.08
N VAL A 16 -7.96 -21.09 23.65
CA VAL A 16 -7.50 -21.41 22.29
C VAL A 16 -8.49 -20.94 21.24
N ILE A 17 -9.79 -21.15 21.46
CA ILE A 17 -10.84 -20.69 20.52
C ILE A 17 -10.87 -19.16 20.44
N VAL A 18 -10.75 -18.45 21.57
CA VAL A 18 -10.70 -16.98 21.59
C VAL A 18 -9.46 -16.46 20.87
N VAL A 19 -8.30 -17.08 21.06
CA VAL A 19 -7.06 -16.73 20.34
C VAL A 19 -7.21 -17.00 18.84
N LEU A 20 -7.80 -18.13 18.46
CA LEU A 20 -8.05 -18.44 17.04
C LEU A 20 -9.04 -17.46 16.40
N LEU A 21 -10.10 -17.08 17.12
CA LEU A 21 -11.07 -16.08 16.67
C LEU A 21 -10.44 -14.68 16.60
N TYR A 22 -9.61 -14.31 17.57
CA TYR A 22 -8.87 -13.05 17.56
C TYR A 22 -7.89 -13.01 16.39
N LEU A 23 -7.12 -14.09 16.17
CA LEU A 23 -6.25 -14.22 15.00
C LEU A 23 -7.06 -14.20 13.71
N TYR A 24 -8.23 -14.84 13.67
CA TYR A 24 -9.11 -14.80 12.50
C TYR A 24 -9.65 -13.40 12.23
N TYR A 25 -10.03 -12.65 13.26
CA TYR A 25 -10.57 -11.30 13.13
C TYR A 25 -9.48 -10.30 12.74
N VAL A 26 -8.32 -10.35 13.41
CA VAL A 26 -7.15 -9.52 13.10
C VAL A 26 -6.60 -9.85 11.72
N ARG A 27 -6.45 -11.14 11.37
CA ARG A 27 -5.95 -11.57 10.05
C ARG A 27 -7.00 -11.46 8.94
N GLY A 28 -8.29 -11.48 9.30
CA GLY A 28 -9.44 -11.25 8.43
C GLY A 28 -9.59 -9.78 8.04
N MET A 29 -9.25 -8.86 8.95
CA MET A 29 -9.18 -7.42 8.66
C MET A 29 -8.14 -7.08 7.57
N PHE A 30 -7.07 -7.88 7.47
CA PHE A 30 -6.08 -7.79 6.37
C PHE A 30 -6.44 -8.59 5.12
N ARG A 31 -7.54 -9.37 5.15
CA ARG A 31 -8.04 -10.19 4.03
C ARG A 31 -9.37 -9.66 3.49
N GLY A 32 -9.67 -8.37 3.70
CA GLY A 32 -10.62 -7.65 2.86
C GLY A 32 -10.24 -7.89 1.40
N GLN A 33 -11.19 -8.47 0.66
CA GLN A 33 -10.99 -9.01 -0.67
C GLN A 33 -10.40 -7.96 -1.64
N THR A 34 -9.10 -8.01 -1.86
CA THR A 34 -8.51 -7.43 -3.08
C THR A 34 -8.91 -8.32 -4.24
N ARG A 35 -10.11 -8.12 -4.78
CA ARG A 35 -10.42 -8.48 -6.17
C ARG A 35 -9.65 -7.52 -7.07
N THR A 36 -8.33 -7.61 -7.06
CA THR A 36 -7.48 -6.97 -8.06
C THR A 36 -7.50 -7.85 -9.30
N THR A 37 -8.50 -7.67 -10.14
CA THR A 37 -8.44 -8.10 -11.53
C THR A 37 -7.23 -7.38 -12.16
N GLY A 38 -6.11 -8.08 -12.36
CA GLY A 38 -5.06 -7.70 -13.30
C GLY A 38 -3.79 -7.01 -12.78
N MET A 39 -3.57 -6.83 -11.48
CA MET A 39 -2.25 -6.37 -10.97
C MET A 39 -1.87 -7.08 -9.68
N ASP A 40 -0.76 -7.83 -9.70
CA ASP A 40 -0.19 -8.47 -8.50
C ASP A 40 0.61 -7.44 -7.68
N VAL A 41 -0.12 -6.61 -6.92
CA VAL A 41 0.46 -5.59 -6.04
C VAL A 41 1.35 -6.22 -4.98
N SER A 42 1.04 -7.44 -4.53
CA SER A 42 1.86 -8.19 -3.57
C SER A 42 3.24 -8.52 -4.14
N SER A 43 3.32 -8.91 -5.40
CA SER A 43 4.60 -9.14 -6.08
C SER A 43 5.40 -7.86 -6.31
N LYS A 44 4.73 -6.75 -6.67
CA LYS A 44 5.37 -5.44 -6.80
C LYS A 44 5.93 -4.93 -5.46
N LEU A 45 5.18 -5.05 -4.36
CA LEU A 45 5.64 -4.77 -2.99
C LEU A 45 6.86 -5.63 -2.60
N ARG A 46 6.84 -6.93 -2.94
CA ARG A 46 7.99 -7.82 -2.71
C ARG A 46 9.24 -7.33 -3.45
N ASN A 47 9.09 -6.88 -4.68
CA ASN A 47 10.19 -6.34 -5.48
C ASN A 47 10.73 -5.01 -4.94
N ILE A 48 9.84 -4.11 -4.49
CA ILE A 48 10.20 -2.86 -3.81
C ILE A 48 11.04 -3.17 -2.56
N LYS A 49 10.58 -4.12 -1.73
CA LYS A 49 11.31 -4.56 -0.53
C LYS A 49 12.68 -5.17 -0.88
N LYS A 50 12.75 -5.95 -1.96
CA LYS A 50 14.02 -6.53 -2.45
C LYS A 50 15.02 -5.44 -2.87
N LEU A 51 14.57 -4.41 -3.57
CA LEU A 51 15.40 -3.27 -3.98
C LEU A 51 15.91 -2.48 -2.76
N ALA A 52 15.04 -2.25 -1.78
CA ALA A 52 15.41 -1.57 -0.54
C ALA A 52 16.43 -2.37 0.30
N ASN A 53 16.26 -3.69 0.38
CA ASN A 53 17.23 -4.58 1.04
C ASN A 53 18.61 -4.56 0.34
N ALA A 54 18.65 -4.28 -0.96
CA ALA A 54 19.89 -4.08 -1.71
C ALA A 54 20.44 -2.64 -1.61
N GLY A 55 19.86 -1.79 -0.77
CA GLY A 55 20.25 -0.38 -0.60
C GLY A 55 19.87 0.53 -1.79
N LYS A 56 19.06 0.05 -2.73
CA LYS A 56 18.62 0.79 -3.93
C LYS A 56 17.34 1.57 -3.66
N TYR A 57 17.39 2.48 -2.68
CA TYR A 57 16.23 3.22 -2.20
C TYR A 57 15.55 4.07 -3.28
N GLY A 58 16.30 4.83 -4.08
CA GLY A 58 15.72 5.65 -5.16
C GLY A 58 14.98 4.81 -6.22
N THR A 59 15.53 3.65 -6.59
CA THR A 59 14.86 2.71 -7.50
C THR A 59 13.61 2.11 -6.88
N ALA A 60 13.62 1.82 -5.57
CA ALA A 60 12.47 1.30 -4.86
C ALA A 60 11.33 2.33 -4.79
N ILE A 61 11.65 3.60 -4.49
CA ILE A 61 10.71 4.73 -4.50
C ILE A 61 10.10 4.93 -5.89
N THR A 62 10.94 4.94 -6.93
CA THR A 62 10.50 5.06 -8.33
C THR A 62 9.51 3.97 -8.71
N LEU A 63 9.77 2.72 -8.29
CA LEU A 63 8.88 1.60 -8.56
C LEU A 63 7.56 1.69 -7.78
N ALA A 64 7.60 2.16 -6.54
CA ALA A 64 6.40 2.39 -5.73
C ALA A 64 5.48 3.44 -6.39
N TYR A 65 6.05 4.58 -6.79
CA TYR A 65 5.29 5.66 -7.43
C TYR A 65 4.69 5.23 -8.77
N ARG A 66 5.45 4.54 -9.62
CA ARG A 66 4.91 3.97 -10.88
C ARG A 66 3.78 2.99 -10.64
N THR A 67 3.91 2.15 -9.61
CA THR A 67 2.84 1.21 -9.25
C THR A 67 1.58 1.96 -8.84
N PHE A 68 1.72 3.06 -8.10
CA PHE A 68 0.61 3.95 -7.77
C PHE A 68 -0.01 4.58 -9.02
N GLU A 69 0.78 5.17 -9.93
CA GLU A 69 0.28 5.74 -11.19
C GLU A 69 -0.50 4.70 -12.02
N GLU A 70 0.03 3.48 -12.16
CA GLU A 70 -0.64 2.39 -12.89
C GLU A 70 -1.97 1.97 -12.23
N MET A 71 -2.01 1.91 -10.89
CA MET A 71 -3.23 1.55 -10.16
C MET A 71 -4.31 2.60 -10.35
N VAL A 72 -3.94 3.88 -10.21
CA VAL A 72 -4.91 4.95 -10.38
C VAL A 72 -5.35 5.07 -11.82
N GLY A 73 -4.42 4.97 -12.78
CA GLY A 73 -4.74 5.02 -14.21
C GLY A 73 -5.74 3.94 -14.62
N LYS A 74 -5.58 2.71 -14.11
CA LYS A 74 -6.57 1.64 -14.29
C LYS A 74 -7.91 1.94 -13.62
N LYS A 75 -7.90 2.62 -12.47
CA LYS A 75 -9.12 2.95 -11.71
C LYS A 75 -9.96 4.02 -12.40
N ILE A 76 -9.33 5.08 -12.89
CA ILE A 76 -10.01 6.20 -13.58
C ILE A 76 -10.18 5.95 -15.09
N GLY A 77 -9.61 4.86 -15.61
CA GLY A 77 -9.62 4.55 -17.04
C GLY A 77 -8.76 5.49 -17.89
N SER A 78 -7.82 6.19 -17.27
CA SER A 78 -6.98 7.19 -17.91
C SER A 78 -5.58 7.15 -17.35
N GLU A 79 -4.65 6.62 -18.14
CA GLU A 79 -3.23 6.61 -17.81
C GLU A 79 -2.60 7.98 -18.07
N ARG A 80 -1.39 8.18 -17.56
CA ARG A 80 -0.60 9.39 -17.82
C ARG A 80 -0.16 9.45 -19.26
N ALA A 81 -0.41 10.57 -19.94
CA ALA A 81 0.05 10.75 -21.31
C ALA A 81 1.58 10.97 -21.38
N ASN A 82 2.22 10.61 -22.49
CA ASN A 82 3.67 10.80 -22.66
C ASN A 82 4.09 12.28 -22.61
N SER A 83 3.20 13.18 -23.04
CA SER A 83 3.39 14.63 -22.98
C SER A 83 3.02 15.25 -21.62
N GLU A 84 2.42 14.47 -20.72
CA GLU A 84 1.92 14.93 -19.42
C GLU A 84 3.00 14.71 -18.36
N THR A 85 3.28 15.77 -17.60
CA THR A 85 4.18 15.71 -16.45
C THR A 85 3.54 14.94 -15.30
N SER A 86 4.37 14.46 -14.36
CA SER A 86 3.84 13.78 -13.16
C SER A 86 2.95 14.69 -12.31
N ARG A 87 3.19 16.01 -12.32
CA ARG A 87 2.38 17.02 -11.61
C ARG A 87 1.03 17.22 -12.28
N GLU A 88 1.00 17.44 -13.60
CA GLU A 88 -0.25 17.58 -14.36
C GLU A 88 -1.14 16.33 -14.25
N TYR A 89 -0.53 15.15 -14.31
CA TYR A 89 -1.25 13.89 -14.11
C TYR A 89 -1.85 13.80 -12.70
N LEU A 90 -1.09 14.18 -11.67
CA LEU A 90 -1.56 14.20 -10.29
C LEU A 90 -2.75 15.12 -10.12
N ASP A 91 -2.71 16.35 -10.66
CA ASP A 91 -3.79 17.31 -10.54
C ASP A 91 -5.09 16.74 -11.10
N ARG A 92 -5.03 16.22 -12.32
CA ARG A 92 -6.17 15.56 -12.98
C ARG A 92 -6.69 14.36 -12.18
N MET A 93 -5.77 13.57 -11.65
CA MET A 93 -6.08 12.36 -10.89
C MET A 93 -6.77 12.67 -9.56
N VAL A 94 -6.25 13.61 -8.77
CA VAL A 94 -6.80 14.02 -7.47
C VAL A 94 -8.19 14.63 -7.63
N ASP A 95 -8.46 15.27 -8.76
CA ASP A 95 -9.80 15.76 -9.07
C ASP A 95 -10.76 14.59 -9.41
N SER A 96 -10.25 13.50 -9.98
CA SER A 96 -11.03 12.33 -10.41
C SER A 96 -11.32 11.31 -9.30
N ILE A 97 -10.46 11.22 -8.27
CA ILE A 97 -10.60 10.27 -7.16
C ILE A 97 -10.50 10.96 -5.80
N SER A 98 -11.27 10.48 -4.82
CA SER A 98 -11.29 11.03 -3.46
C SER A 98 -10.05 10.60 -2.63
N VAL A 99 -8.88 11.09 -3.02
CA VAL A 99 -7.63 10.96 -2.26
C VAL A 99 -7.14 12.33 -1.79
N ASP A 100 -6.37 12.32 -0.70
CA ASP A 100 -5.83 13.53 -0.10
C ASP A 100 -4.72 14.11 -0.98
N ARG A 101 -4.92 15.33 -1.48
CA ARG A 101 -3.99 16.04 -2.37
C ARG A 101 -2.61 16.21 -1.74
N ASP A 102 -2.56 16.49 -0.45
CA ASP A 102 -1.30 16.82 0.25
C ASP A 102 -0.44 15.56 0.38
N ILE A 103 -1.07 14.43 0.70
CA ILE A 103 -0.40 13.12 0.80
C ILE A 103 0.16 12.67 -0.56
N VAL A 104 -0.61 12.84 -1.64
CA VAL A 104 -0.15 12.48 -2.98
C VAL A 104 0.97 13.43 -3.45
N SER A 105 0.88 14.72 -3.12
CA SER A 105 1.92 15.70 -3.45
C SER A 105 3.24 15.41 -2.73
N GLU A 106 3.19 15.07 -1.44
CA GLU A 106 4.36 14.63 -0.67
C GLU A 106 5.01 13.40 -1.32
N PHE A 107 4.21 12.44 -1.79
CA PHE A 107 4.74 11.27 -2.48
C PHE A 107 5.42 11.62 -3.80
N LEU A 108 4.83 12.54 -4.56
CA LEU A 108 5.36 13.02 -5.82
C LEU A 108 6.71 13.73 -5.62
N GLU A 109 6.85 14.56 -4.59
CA GLU A 109 8.11 15.24 -4.29
C GLU A 109 9.24 14.25 -3.99
N ILE A 110 8.97 13.22 -3.17
CA ILE A 110 9.95 12.17 -2.86
C ILE A 110 10.31 11.36 -4.13
N TYR A 111 9.34 11.16 -5.02
CA TYR A 111 9.58 10.52 -6.32
C TYR A 111 10.45 11.38 -7.24
N GLU A 112 10.14 12.67 -7.38
CA GLU A 112 10.89 13.59 -8.23
C GLU A 112 12.33 13.71 -7.74
N GLU A 113 12.52 13.81 -6.43
CA GLU A 113 13.84 13.76 -5.81
C GLU A 113 14.55 12.44 -6.17
N ALA A 114 13.93 11.29 -5.91
CA ALA A 114 14.50 9.99 -6.24
C ALA A 114 14.83 9.78 -7.73
N ARG A 115 14.11 10.47 -8.63
CA ARG A 115 14.22 10.31 -10.08
C ARG A 115 15.20 11.29 -10.71
N PHE A 116 15.25 12.54 -10.23
CA PHE A 116 15.90 13.65 -10.93
C PHE A 116 17.05 14.29 -10.15
N SER A 117 17.10 14.17 -8.83
CA SER A 117 18.07 14.92 -8.01
C SER A 117 19.51 14.40 -8.12
N GLY A 118 19.71 13.19 -8.62
CA GLY A 118 21.02 12.56 -8.80
C GLY A 118 21.73 12.15 -7.51
N HIS A 119 21.23 12.53 -6.33
CA HIS A 119 21.81 12.14 -5.05
C HIS A 119 21.22 10.81 -4.54
N LYS A 120 21.94 10.18 -3.60
CA LYS A 120 21.50 8.92 -3.00
C LYS A 120 20.34 9.18 -2.03
N MET A 121 19.22 8.50 -2.24
CA MET A 121 18.08 8.54 -1.32
C MET A 121 18.42 7.91 0.02
N SER A 122 17.98 8.54 1.11
CA SER A 122 18.13 8.00 2.46
C SER A 122 17.11 6.90 2.77
N LYS A 123 17.39 6.08 3.79
CA LYS A 123 16.45 5.08 4.31
C LYS A 123 15.17 5.73 4.84
N ALA A 124 15.28 6.88 5.50
CA ALA A 124 14.14 7.62 6.04
C ALA A 124 13.19 8.11 4.94
N GLN A 125 13.73 8.65 3.84
CA GLN A 125 12.92 9.05 2.68
C GLN A 125 12.23 7.84 2.04
N TYR A 126 12.92 6.70 1.93
CA TYR A 126 12.30 5.46 1.47
C TYR A 126 11.18 4.98 2.40
N GLU A 127 11.41 4.95 3.72
CA GLU A 127 10.40 4.54 4.70
C GLU A 127 9.17 5.45 4.63
N ASN A 128 9.38 6.76 4.46
CA ASN A 128 8.30 7.72 4.28
C ASN A 128 7.51 7.45 2.99
N ALA A 129 8.22 7.27 1.86
CA ALA A 129 7.60 6.96 0.58
C ALA A 129 6.75 5.67 0.63
N ILE A 130 7.27 4.62 1.28
CA ILE A 130 6.53 3.36 1.41
C ILE A 130 5.35 3.49 2.37
N ARG A 131 5.49 4.23 3.48
CA ARG A 131 4.38 4.55 4.38
C ARG A 131 3.25 5.21 3.59
N ILE A 132 3.54 6.26 2.83
CA ILE A 132 2.58 6.97 2.00
C ILE A 132 1.97 6.03 0.95
N PHE A 133 2.78 5.26 0.23
CA PHE A 133 2.29 4.29 -0.75
C PHE A 133 1.32 3.28 -0.13
N THR A 134 1.64 2.73 1.05
CA THR A 134 0.78 1.74 1.72
C THR A 134 -0.51 2.35 2.30
N ASP A 135 -0.51 3.64 2.60
CA ASP A 135 -1.71 4.36 3.04
C ASP A 135 -2.61 4.75 1.85
N LEU A 136 -2.01 5.17 0.72
CA LEU A 136 -2.74 5.50 -0.50
C LEU A 136 -3.30 4.26 -1.20
N TYR A 137 -2.59 3.13 -1.17
CA TYR A 137 -2.97 1.88 -1.82
C TYR A 137 -4.44 1.45 -1.56
N PRO A 138 -4.89 1.26 -0.30
CA PRO A 138 -6.27 0.84 -0.04
C PRO A 138 -7.27 1.95 -0.40
N ARG A 139 -6.88 3.22 -0.29
CA ARG A 139 -7.75 4.35 -0.60
C ARG A 139 -8.05 4.41 -2.09
N VAL A 140 -7.07 4.17 -2.96
CA VAL A 140 -7.27 4.10 -4.42
C VAL A 140 -8.14 2.90 -4.81
N ASP A 141 -7.94 1.75 -4.18
CA ASP A 141 -8.73 0.54 -4.46
C ASP A 141 -10.21 0.76 -4.11
N ILE A 142 -10.48 1.38 -2.96
CA ILE A 142 -11.83 1.65 -2.45
C ILE A 142 -12.45 2.93 -3.05
N ALA A 143 -11.64 3.89 -3.51
CA ALA A 143 -12.11 5.17 -4.03
C ALA A 143 -13.15 4.96 -5.13
N LYS A 144 -14.23 5.75 -5.08
CA LYS A 144 -15.17 5.86 -6.19
C LYS A 144 -14.67 6.96 -7.13
N PRO A 145 -14.75 6.76 -8.45
CA PRO A 145 -14.62 7.87 -9.39
C PRO A 145 -15.64 8.95 -9.00
N ARG A 146 -15.21 10.23 -8.97
CA ARG A 146 -16.15 11.35 -8.83
C ARG A 146 -16.94 11.47 -10.14
N GLU A 147 -18.27 11.50 -10.04
CA GLU A 147 -19.21 11.70 -11.16
C GLU A 147 -19.18 13.14 -11.69
#